data_AF-A0A510IVG2-F1
#
_entry.id   AF-A0A510IVG2-F1
#
_cell.length_a   1.000
_cell.length_b   1.000
_cell.length_c   1.000
_cell.angle_alpha   90.00
_cell.angle_beta   90.00
_cell.angle_gamma   90.00
#
_symmetry.space_group_name_H-M   'P 1'
#
loop_
_entity.id
_entity.type
_entity.pdbx_description
1 polymer ?
#
loop_
_entity_poly.entity_id
_entity_poly.type
_entity_poly.pdbx_seq_one_letter_code
_entity_poly.pdbx_strand_id
1 'polypeptide(L)'
;MNQQQWQSHVRAYDKSSQSKHSYTRKRNLNYSQFRYWYRKLSEQTPVSDTPDFVPVDIKSPVATRGSLGILELPNGIKLVINSPVLLAQIPGLMDL
;
A
#
# COMPACT_ATOMS: atom_id res chain seq x y z
N MET A 1 37.06 5.38 -14.25
CA MET A 1 36.67 4.14 -13.55
C MET A 1 35.73 3.33 -14.42
N ASN A 2 35.96 2.02 -14.53
CA ASN A 2 35.09 1.08 -15.23
C ASN A 2 34.04 0.49 -14.26
N GLN A 3 32.99 -0.16 -14.79
CA GLN A 3 31.88 -0.72 -14.01
C GLN A 3 32.32 -1.66 -12.87
N GLN A 4 33.30 -2.54 -13.12
CA GLN A 4 33.81 -3.46 -12.10
C GLN A 4 34.45 -2.74 -10.91
N GLN A 5 35.13 -1.61 -11.15
CA GLN A 5 35.73 -0.80 -10.09
C GLN A 5 34.65 -0.16 -9.21
N TRP A 6 33.58 0.34 -9.83
CA TRP A 6 32.42 0.85 -9.08
C TRP A 6 31.71 -0.22 -8.29
N GLN A 7 31.57 -1.43 -8.84
CA GLN A 7 30.99 -2.55 -8.11
C GLN A 7 31.81 -2.95 -6.88
N SER A 8 33.15 -2.94 -7.00
CA SER A 8 34.05 -3.13 -5.85
C SER A 8 33.85 -2.03 -4.80
N HIS A 9 33.72 -0.78 -5.21
CA HIS A 9 33.47 0.33 -4.30
C HIS A 9 32.11 0.24 -3.59
N VAL A 10 31.04 -0.17 -4.28
CA VAL A 10 29.71 -0.37 -3.69
C VAL A 10 29.75 -1.51 -2.68
N ARG A 11 30.34 -2.66 -3.02
CA ARG A 11 30.51 -3.80 -2.07
C ARG A 11 31.34 -3.42 -0.85
N ALA A 12 32.41 -2.65 -1.05
CA ALA A 12 33.22 -2.15 0.05
C ALA A 12 32.48 -1.11 0.90
N TYR A 13 31.61 -0.30 0.29
CA TYR A 13 30.74 0.65 0.99
C TYR A 13 29.74 -0.09 1.89
N ASP A 14 29.07 -1.12 1.39
CA ASP A 14 28.08 -1.91 2.15
C ASP A 14 28.67 -2.53 3.43
N LYS A 15 29.97 -2.88 3.40
CA LYS A 15 30.71 -3.38 4.56
C LYS A 15 31.22 -2.30 5.51
N SER A 16 31.24 -1.04 5.07
CA SER A 16 31.99 0.03 5.73
C SER A 16 31.23 0.77 6.82
N SER A 17 29.93 0.49 7.00
CA SER A 17 28.98 1.15 7.92
C SER A 17 29.07 2.68 7.95
N GLN A 18 29.57 3.28 6.88
CA GLN A 18 29.80 4.71 6.74
C GLN A 18 28.71 5.33 5.89
N SER A 19 28.48 6.63 6.06
CA SER A 19 27.63 7.37 5.13
C SER A 19 28.28 7.46 3.75
N LYS A 20 27.46 7.54 2.69
CA LYS A 20 27.91 7.64 1.30
C LYS A 20 28.93 8.78 1.12
N HIS A 21 28.65 9.94 1.71
CA HIS A 21 29.55 11.10 1.69
C HIS A 21 30.89 10.85 2.39
N SER A 22 30.88 10.21 3.56
CA SER A 22 32.12 9.89 4.30
C SER A 22 32.99 8.91 3.51
N TYR A 23 32.36 7.89 2.92
CA TYR A 23 33.04 6.90 2.11
C TYR A 23 33.69 7.51 0.85
N THR A 24 32.94 8.33 0.10
CA THR A 24 33.46 8.98 -1.11
C THR A 24 34.55 9.99 -0.77
N ARG A 25 34.43 10.72 0.34
CA ARG A 25 35.44 11.68 0.80
C ARG A 25 36.75 10.99 1.20
N LYS A 26 36.69 9.90 1.95
CA LYS A 26 37.90 9.15 2.37
C LYS A 26 38.63 8.50 1.20
N ARG A 27 37.91 8.02 0.18
CA ARG A 27 38.50 7.37 -0.99
C ARG A 27 38.71 8.31 -2.19
N ASN A 28 38.52 9.62 -2.01
CA ASN A 28 38.61 10.65 -3.04
C ASN A 28 37.80 10.30 -4.32
N LEU A 29 36.60 9.77 -4.13
CA LEU A 29 35.68 9.40 -5.20
C LEU A 29 34.68 10.53 -5.45
N ASN A 30 34.28 10.69 -6.71
CA ASN A 30 33.21 11.62 -7.07
C ASN A 30 31.87 11.10 -6.52
N TYR A 31 31.22 11.91 -5.67
CA TYR A 31 29.96 11.55 -5.02
C TYR A 31 28.82 11.30 -6.01
N SER A 32 28.68 12.14 -7.05
CA SER A 32 27.62 12.02 -8.05
C SER A 32 27.75 10.72 -8.86
N GLN A 33 28.99 10.37 -9.24
CA GLN A 33 29.26 9.11 -9.93
C GLN A 33 29.00 7.91 -9.02
N PHE A 34 29.45 7.96 -7.76
CA PHE A 34 29.18 6.91 -6.79
C PHE A 34 27.67 6.71 -6.58
N ARG A 35 26.90 7.79 -6.43
CA ARG A 35 25.44 7.74 -6.29
C ARG A 35 24.76 7.11 -7.51
N TYR A 36 25.19 7.49 -8.71
CA TYR A 36 24.68 6.91 -9.96
C TYR A 36 24.94 5.39 -10.01
N TRP A 37 26.18 4.97 -9.76
CA TRP A 37 26.55 3.56 -9.80
C TRP A 37 25.92 2.74 -8.68
N TYR A 38 25.78 3.32 -7.48
CA TYR A 38 25.09 2.69 -6.37
C TYR A 38 23.65 2.35 -6.75
N ARG A 39 22.90 3.31 -7.31
CA ARG A 39 21.52 3.08 -7.78
C ARG A 39 21.47 2.04 -8.89
N LYS A 40 22.32 2.18 -9.91
CA LYS A 40 22.36 1.28 -11.06
C LYS A 40 22.68 -0.17 -10.66
N LEU A 41 23.53 -0.37 -9.66
CA LEU A 41 23.90 -1.71 -9.18
C LEU A 41 22.89 -2.26 -8.17
N SER A 42 22.20 -1.42 -7.39
CA SER A 42 21.13 -1.87 -6.50
C SER A 42 19.89 -2.33 -7.26
N GLU A 43 19.53 -1.64 -8.35
CA GLU A 43 18.42 -2.00 -9.25
C GLU A 43 18.66 -3.31 -10.03
N GLN A 44 19.92 -3.74 -10.16
CA GLN A 44 20.27 -5.03 -10.77
C GLN A 44 20.13 -6.21 -9.81
N THR A 45 20.04 -5.96 -8.51
CA THR A 45 19.59 -6.98 -7.57
C THR A 45 18.11 -7.19 -7.88
N PRO A 46 17.65 -8.41 -8.20
CA PRO A 46 16.23 -8.65 -8.39
C PRO A 46 15.54 -8.15 -7.13
N VAL A 47 14.78 -7.07 -7.28
CA VAL A 47 13.89 -6.58 -6.23
C VAL A 47 13.05 -7.80 -5.93
N SER A 48 13.22 -8.38 -4.73
CA SER A 48 12.29 -9.41 -4.28
C SER A 48 10.92 -8.77 -4.46
N ASP A 49 10.05 -9.42 -5.24
CA ASP A 49 8.66 -9.02 -5.50
C ASP A 49 7.85 -9.03 -4.19
N THR A 50 8.33 -8.35 -3.16
CA THR A 50 7.55 -7.91 -2.03
C THR A 50 6.91 -6.60 -2.49
N PRO A 51 5.63 -6.60 -2.86
CA PRO A 51 4.98 -5.37 -3.25
C PRO A 51 5.02 -4.42 -2.04
N ASP A 52 5.59 -3.22 -2.23
CA ASP A 52 5.62 -2.13 -1.24
C ASP A 52 4.20 -1.69 -0.83
N PHE A 53 3.22 -2.10 -1.64
CA PHE A 53 1.80 -1.95 -1.40
C PHE A 53 1.14 -3.34 -1.28
N VAL A 54 0.70 -3.69 -0.08
CA VAL A 54 -0.14 -4.87 0.12
C VAL A 54 -1.55 -4.55 -0.40
N PRO A 55 -2.10 -5.32 -1.36
CA PRO A 55 -3.48 -5.13 -1.79
C PRO A 55 -4.42 -5.45 -0.63
N VAL A 56 -5.09 -4.42 -0.12
CA VAL A 56 -6.17 -4.57 0.85
C VAL A 56 -7.44 -4.90 0.08
N ASP A 57 -7.99 -6.09 0.31
CA ASP A 57 -9.26 -6.49 -0.24
C ASP A 57 -10.37 -5.71 0.48
N ILE A 58 -10.72 -4.55 -0.09
CA ILE A 58 -11.86 -3.77 0.36
C ILE A 58 -13.09 -4.53 -0.12
N LYS A 59 -13.68 -5.33 0.78
CA LYS A 59 -15.01 -5.92 0.59
C LYS A 59 -15.96 -4.79 0.20
N SER A 60 -16.18 -4.62 -1.10
CA SER A 60 -17.17 -3.68 -1.60
C SER A 60 -18.48 -4.06 -0.92
N PRO A 61 -19.17 -3.14 -0.22
CA PRO A 61 -20.48 -3.46 0.27
C PRO A 61 -21.29 -3.85 -0.96
N VAL A 62 -21.66 -5.12 -1.03
CA VAL A 62 -22.57 -5.64 -2.03
C VAL A 62 -23.74 -4.68 -2.00
N ALA A 63 -23.86 -3.88 -3.05
CA ALA A 63 -25.08 -3.15 -3.30
C ALA A 63 -26.12 -4.24 -3.53
N THR A 64 -26.84 -4.60 -2.46
CA THR A 64 -28.01 -5.45 -2.53
C THR A 64 -28.99 -4.71 -3.43
N ARG A 65 -28.90 -4.97 -4.73
CA ARG A 65 -29.89 -4.58 -5.74
C ARG A 65 -31.12 -5.45 -5.47
N GLY A 66 -31.87 -5.06 -4.46
CA GLY A 66 -33.08 -5.73 -4.01
C GLY A 66 -33.50 -5.08 -2.70
N SER A 67 -34.43 -4.12 -2.75
CA SER A 67 -35.06 -3.64 -1.53
C SER A 67 -35.67 -4.85 -0.84
N LEU A 68 -35.27 -5.14 0.39
CA LEU A 68 -35.74 -6.30 1.13
C LEU A 68 -37.20 -6.14 1.58
N GLY A 69 -37.72 -4.91 1.54
CA GLY A 69 -39.13 -4.61 1.71
C GLY A 69 -39.39 -3.10 1.70
N ILE A 70 -40.62 -2.72 1.39
CA ILE A 70 -41.14 -1.36 1.58
C ILE A 70 -42.14 -1.42 2.73
N LEU A 71 -41.89 -0.67 3.80
CA LEU A 71 -42.82 -0.51 4.92
C LEU A 71 -43.59 0.80 4.72
N GLU A 72 -44.90 0.71 4.54
CA GLU A 72 -45.80 1.87 4.49
C GLU A 72 -46.39 2.11 5.87
N LEU A 73 -46.11 3.28 6.45
CA LEU A 73 -46.66 3.71 7.74
C LEU A 73 -48.03 4.37 7.52
N PRO A 74 -48.91 4.36 8.55
CA PRO A 74 -50.26 4.93 8.45
C PRO A 74 -50.30 6.44 8.19
N ASN A 75 -49.17 7.13 8.37
CA ASN A 75 -48.98 8.54 8.01
C ASN A 75 -48.56 8.75 6.53
N GLY A 76 -48.51 7.69 5.72
CA GLY A 76 -48.15 7.74 4.31
C GLY A 76 -46.64 7.71 4.01
N ILE A 77 -45.79 7.60 5.03
CA ILE A 77 -44.33 7.49 4.84
C ILE A 77 -43.98 6.08 4.38
N LYS A 78 -43.12 5.98 3.35
CA LYS A 78 -42.61 4.70 2.84
C LYS A 78 -41.14 4.55 3.20
N LEU A 79 -40.81 3.54 4.00
CA LEU A 79 -39.44 3.19 4.35
C LEU A 79 -38.96 2.06 3.45
N VAL A 80 -37.90 2.30 2.68
CA VAL A 80 -37.26 1.30 1.82
C VAL A 80 -36.10 0.69 2.59
N ILE A 81 -36.19 -0.60 2.91
CA ILE A 81 -35.20 -1.28 3.75
C ILE A 81 -34.24 -2.06 2.86
N ASN A 82 -32.97 -1.66 2.90
CA ASN A 82 -31.89 -2.28 2.13
C ASN A 82 -30.97 -3.16 3.00
N SER A 83 -31.34 -3.40 4.26
CA SER A 83 -30.58 -4.21 5.22
C SER A 83 -31.45 -5.30 5.87
N PRO A 84 -31.03 -6.57 5.85
CA PRO A 84 -31.80 -7.66 6.44
C PRO A 84 -31.84 -7.58 7.98
N VAL A 85 -30.84 -6.92 8.60
CA VAL A 85 -30.80 -6.68 10.05
C VAL A 85 -31.89 -5.70 10.45
N LEU A 86 -32.10 -4.64 9.68
CA LEU A 86 -33.15 -3.65 9.94
C LEU A 86 -34.55 -4.25 9.70
N LEU A 87 -34.69 -5.13 8.71
CA LEU A 87 -35.94 -5.86 8.46
C LEU A 87 -36.38 -6.69 9.68
N ALA A 88 -35.43 -7.36 10.33
CA ALA A 88 -35.70 -8.19 11.51
C ALA A 88 -36.11 -7.38 12.76
N GLN A 89 -35.85 -6.07 12.79
CA GLN A 89 -36.16 -5.20 13.92
C GLN A 89 -37.51 -4.48 13.81
N ILE A 90 -38.22 -4.60 12.68
CA ILE A 90 -39.53 -3.97 12.47
C ILE A 90 -40.57 -4.37 13.53
N PRO A 91 -40.69 -5.65 13.94
CA PRO A 91 -41.70 -6.03 14.93
C PRO A 91 -41.53 -5.26 16.26
N GLY A 92 -40.30 -5.05 16.71
CA GLY A 92 -40.04 -4.29 17.95
C GLY A 92 -40.29 -2.78 17.86
N LEU A 93 -40.48 -2.24 16.66
CA LEU A 93 -40.86 -0.84 16.45
C LEU A 93 -42.38 -0.63 16.53
N MET A 94 -43.17 -1.68 16.28
CA MET A 94 -44.64 -1.62 16.25
C MET A 94 -45.30 -1.87 17.62
N ASP A 95 -44.52 -2.29 18.62
CA ASP A 95 -44.98 -2.57 20.00
C ASP A 95 -44.82 -1.38 20.96
N LEU A 96 -44.52 -0.18 20.46
CA LEU A 96 -44.30 1.06 21.24
C LEU A 96 -45.48 2.04 21.14
#